data_AF-A0A922WM03-F1
#
_entry.id   AF-A0A922WM03-F1
#
_cell.length_a   1.000
_cell.length_b   1.000
_cell.length_c   1.000
_cell.angle_alpha   90.00
_cell.angle_beta   90.00
_cell.angle_gamma   90.00
#
_symmetry.space_group_name_H-M   'P 1'
#
loop_
_entity.id
_entity.type
_entity.pdbx_description
1 polymer ?
#
loop_
_entity_poly.entity_id
_entity_poly.type
_entity_poly.pdbx_seq_one_letter_code
_entity_poly.pdbx_strand_id
1 'polypeptide(L)'
;MFLPRSETMRPEAASRLPLPFASSRLDEVSRAESKPVSGTERRLRAGFTLPELIISMMIFSLLSVVIGTLSLAVQTAWTHSDAQEQMRLQAEAVNLRMGWMLSRAASYRMGSNARQLGVAVCDQYAWSGSNAASRTGDMLVIWSGGAGGELAGGTFADRLPQLGEIVVYTWDTTPEPVAEVDSMSTTQLSGARRLVEITFPGATQTVPFNTANFVPTMREAIFSSEARRTQIVDRLGILSAATGSEPGAPSTRGAICFQTRDTPTDLEVAAVVPGSDAWKGLNWLGGFCSGRSGQRARQVSWQMVFDSQGARQGR
;
A
#
# COMPACT_ATOMS: atom_id res chain seq x y z
N MET A 1 44.82 -16.57 39.21
CA MET A 1 44.78 -15.23 39.84
C MET A 1 43.42 -14.62 39.51
N PHE A 2 42.66 -14.37 40.58
CA PHE A 2 41.38 -13.67 40.78
C PHE A 2 40.59 -12.99 39.63
N LEU A 3 39.28 -13.31 39.60
CA LEU A 3 38.12 -12.48 39.20
C LEU A 3 37.84 -11.39 40.28
N PRO A 4 37.06 -10.29 40.04
CA PRO A 4 35.56 -10.27 39.91
C PRO A 4 35.02 -9.32 38.80
N ARG A 5 33.92 -9.60 38.09
CA ARG A 5 32.45 -9.54 38.38
C ARG A 5 31.87 -8.11 38.49
N SER A 6 31.01 -7.72 37.53
CA SER A 6 29.80 -6.91 37.75
C SER A 6 28.74 -7.13 36.64
N GLU A 7 27.54 -7.50 37.07
CA GLU A 7 26.26 -7.53 36.32
C GLU A 7 25.75 -6.07 36.15
N THR A 8 25.03 -5.64 35.12
CA THR A 8 23.56 -5.79 34.94
C THR A 8 23.13 -4.79 33.83
N MET A 9 22.22 -5.17 32.92
CA MET A 9 21.00 -4.41 32.59
C MET A 9 20.17 -5.16 31.53
N ARG A 10 18.99 -5.63 31.95
CA ARG A 10 17.88 -6.08 31.09
C ARG A 10 17.07 -4.85 30.67
N PRO A 11 16.50 -4.79 29.45
CA PRO A 11 15.48 -3.82 29.11
C PRO A 11 14.13 -4.22 29.72
N GLU A 12 13.60 -3.31 30.53
CA GLU A 12 12.30 -3.37 31.18
C GLU A 12 11.19 -3.15 30.13
N ALA A 13 10.27 -4.11 30.04
CA ALA A 13 9.12 -4.04 29.16
C ALA A 13 8.04 -3.14 29.77
N ALA A 14 7.54 -2.21 28.96
CA ALA A 14 6.52 -1.24 29.31
C ALA A 14 5.21 -1.90 29.80
N SER A 15 4.87 -1.55 31.04
CA SER A 15 3.54 -1.24 31.57
C SER A 15 2.31 -1.57 30.70
N ARG A 16 1.70 -2.72 30.98
CA ARG A 16 0.26 -2.94 30.81
C ARG A 16 -0.48 -2.24 31.95
N LEU A 17 -1.36 -1.30 31.64
CA LEU A 17 -2.31 -0.72 32.61
C LEU A 17 -3.51 -1.66 32.78
N PRO A 18 -3.83 -2.13 34.00
CA PRO A 18 -5.15 -2.64 34.33
C PRO A 18 -6.00 -1.53 34.97
N LEU A 19 -7.22 -1.33 34.47
CA LEU A 19 -8.24 -0.53 35.13
C LEU A 19 -8.72 -1.27 36.40
N PRO A 20 -8.70 -0.65 37.59
CA PRO A 20 -9.32 -1.26 38.76
C PRO A 20 -10.79 -0.82 38.86
N PHE A 21 -11.68 -1.81 38.91
CA PHE A 21 -12.98 -1.69 39.57
C PHE A 21 -12.74 -1.31 41.04
N ALA A 22 -13.21 -0.13 41.45
CA ALA A 22 -13.22 0.28 42.85
C ALA A 22 -14.66 0.24 43.38
N SER A 23 -14.97 -0.85 44.10
CA SER A 23 -16.09 -0.91 45.04
C SER A 23 -15.61 -0.58 46.45
N SER A 24 -16.52 -0.05 47.27
CA SER A 24 -16.50 0.07 48.73
C SER A 24 -15.87 1.32 49.35
N ARG A 25 -16.72 2.13 50.01
CA ARG A 25 -16.49 2.75 51.32
C ARG A 25 -17.80 3.29 51.90
N LEU A 26 -18.43 2.46 52.74
CA LEU A 26 -18.98 2.84 54.04
C LEU A 26 -17.77 3.27 54.92
N ASP A 27 -17.77 4.29 55.77
CA ASP A 27 -18.74 4.60 56.81
C ASP A 27 -18.40 5.98 57.46
N GLU A 28 -19.45 6.62 58.03
CA GLU A 28 -19.46 7.43 59.28
C GLU A 28 -18.61 8.75 59.40
N VAL A 29 -19.02 9.89 59.99
CA VAL A 29 -19.87 10.20 61.16
C VAL A 29 -20.33 11.68 61.07
N SER A 30 -21.60 12.00 61.36
CA SER A 30 -21.95 13.01 62.39
C SER A 30 -23.47 13.15 62.57
N ARG A 31 -23.87 12.87 63.80
CA ARG A 31 -25.19 12.79 64.42
C ARG A 31 -25.71 14.21 64.73
N ALA A 32 -26.96 14.50 64.39
CA ALA A 32 -27.73 15.57 65.02
C ALA A 32 -29.18 15.11 65.19
N GLU A 33 -29.59 15.11 66.45
CA GLU A 33 -30.82 14.59 67.01
C GLU A 33 -31.95 15.63 66.86
N SER A 34 -33.08 15.25 66.26
CA SER A 34 -34.34 16.02 66.42
C SER A 34 -35.57 15.09 66.36
N LYS A 35 -36.53 15.42 67.22
CA LYS A 35 -37.72 14.65 67.66
C LYS A 35 -38.58 14.02 66.55
N PRO A 36 -39.28 12.91 66.84
CA PRO A 36 -40.24 12.32 65.92
C PRO A 36 -41.56 13.11 65.94
N VAL A 37 -41.83 13.86 64.88
CA VAL A 37 -43.19 14.32 64.59
C VAL A 37 -43.88 13.21 63.80
N SER A 38 -44.83 12.57 64.46
CA SER A 38 -45.82 11.66 63.85
C SER A 38 -46.65 12.46 62.84
N GLY A 39 -46.21 12.44 61.59
CA GLY A 39 -46.94 12.91 60.42
C GLY A 39 -47.14 11.73 59.48
N THR A 40 -48.36 11.22 59.43
CA THR A 40 -48.82 10.19 58.50
C THR A 40 -48.83 10.77 57.09
N GLU A 41 -47.66 10.82 56.43
CA GLU A 41 -47.63 10.97 54.97
C GLU A 41 -48.05 9.64 54.34
N ARG A 42 -49.36 9.55 54.08
CA ARG A 42 -49.91 8.63 53.09
C ARG A 42 -49.04 8.75 51.84
N ARG A 43 -48.28 7.70 51.54
CA ARG A 43 -47.78 7.44 50.20
C ARG A 43 -48.99 7.44 49.27
N LEU A 44 -49.27 8.59 48.66
CA LEU A 44 -50.09 8.66 47.47
C LEU A 44 -49.31 7.87 46.42
N ARG A 45 -49.66 6.59 46.28
CA ARG A 45 -49.50 5.87 45.03
C ARG A 45 -50.36 6.63 44.02
N ALA A 46 -49.81 7.68 43.44
CA ALA A 46 -50.35 8.30 42.25
C ALA A 46 -50.21 7.25 41.15
N GLY A 47 -51.29 6.51 40.89
CA GLY A 47 -51.38 5.72 39.67
C GLY A 47 -51.32 6.69 38.50
N PHE A 48 -50.41 6.46 37.57
CA PHE A 48 -50.32 7.23 36.34
C PHE A 48 -51.69 7.27 35.67
N THR A 49 -52.14 8.46 35.30
CA THR A 49 -53.37 8.60 34.53
C THR A 49 -53.14 8.01 33.13
N LEU A 50 -54.17 7.40 32.53
CA LEU A 50 -54.11 6.82 31.18
C LEU A 50 -53.45 7.75 30.14
N PRO A 51 -53.73 9.08 30.08
CA PRO A 51 -53.02 9.99 29.18
C PRO A 51 -51.51 10.11 29.49
N GLU A 52 -51.08 10.10 30.75
CA GLU A 52 -49.64 10.12 31.09
C GLU A 52 -48.93 8.83 30.66
N LEU A 53 -49.61 7.69 30.71
CA LEU A 53 -49.06 6.42 30.22
C LEU A 53 -48.91 6.43 28.69
N ILE A 54 -49.89 6.98 27.95
CA ILE A 54 -49.79 7.13 26.49
C ILE A 54 -48.64 8.09 26.13
N ILE A 55 -48.51 9.22 26.82
CA ILE A 55 -47.44 10.19 26.57
C ILE A 55 -46.06 9.57 26.87
N SER A 56 -45.91 8.86 27.99
CA SER A 56 -44.63 8.19 28.32
C SER A 56 -44.27 7.09 27.31
N MET A 57 -45.25 6.32 26.83
CA MET A 57 -45.03 5.30 25.80
C MET A 57 -44.61 5.91 24.45
N MET A 58 -45.20 7.05 24.07
CA MET A 58 -44.78 7.81 22.88
C MET A 58 -43.37 8.40 23.01
N ILE A 59 -43.01 8.96 24.16
CA ILE A 59 -41.66 9.48 24.40
C ILE A 59 -40.65 8.33 24.35
N PHE A 60 -40.95 7.19 24.98
CA PHE A 60 -40.06 6.03 25.00
C PHE A 60 -39.88 5.42 23.60
N SER A 61 -40.94 5.35 22.79
CA SER A 61 -40.82 4.86 21.41
C SER A 61 -39.98 5.81 20.54
N LEU A 62 -40.18 7.13 20.68
CA LEU A 62 -39.38 8.13 19.97
C LEU A 62 -37.90 8.06 20.39
N LEU A 63 -37.64 7.93 21.69
CA LEU A 63 -36.28 7.81 22.24
C LEU A 63 -35.60 6.51 21.77
N SER A 64 -36.35 5.41 21.69
CA SER A 64 -35.85 4.13 21.17
C SER A 64 -35.45 4.24 19.69
N VAL A 65 -36.25 4.93 18.87
CA VAL A 65 -35.92 5.20 17.47
C VAL A 65 -34.65 6.04 17.36
N VAL A 66 -34.51 7.10 18.17
CA VAL A 66 -33.30 7.95 18.16
C VAL A 66 -32.04 7.18 18.59
N ILE A 67 -32.13 6.32 19.62
CA ILE A 67 -31.00 5.46 20.00
C ILE A 67 -30.66 4.48 18.88
N GLY A 68 -31.68 3.91 18.22
CA GLY A 68 -31.49 3.02 17.08
C GLY A 68 -30.75 3.69 15.91
N THR A 69 -31.13 4.91 15.54
CA THR A 69 -30.45 5.65 14.47
C THR A 69 -29.05 6.08 14.85
N LEU A 70 -28.82 6.49 16.10
CA LEU A 70 -27.48 6.78 16.63
C LEU A 70 -26.58 5.56 16.60
N SER A 71 -27.09 4.39 16.98
CA SER A 71 -26.32 3.14 16.94
C SER A 71 -25.88 2.79 15.51
N LEU A 72 -26.78 2.93 14.52
CA LEU A 72 -26.45 2.74 13.12
C LEU A 72 -25.41 3.77 12.61
N ALA A 73 -25.57 5.04 13.00
CA ALA A 73 -24.62 6.09 12.65
C ALA A 73 -23.22 5.82 13.22
N VAL A 74 -23.13 5.36 14.48
CA VAL A 74 -21.85 4.98 15.10
C VAL A 74 -21.24 3.77 14.40
N GLN A 75 -22.04 2.75 14.07
CA GLN A 75 -21.54 1.57 13.37
C GLN A 75 -21.00 1.91 11.99
N THR A 76 -21.73 2.72 11.22
CA THR A 76 -21.28 3.17 9.89
C THR A 76 -20.01 4.02 9.98
N ALA A 77 -19.96 4.95 10.94
CA ALA A 77 -18.76 5.76 11.20
C ALA A 77 -17.54 4.89 11.59
N TRP A 78 -17.75 3.85 12.42
CA TRP A 78 -16.69 2.92 12.80
C TRP A 78 -16.18 2.12 11.60
N THR A 79 -17.08 1.54 10.80
CA THR A 79 -16.68 0.79 9.59
C THR A 79 -15.94 1.65 8.57
N HIS A 80 -16.33 2.91 8.42
CA HIS A 80 -15.63 3.84 7.55
C HIS A 80 -14.22 4.15 8.09
N SER A 81 -14.10 4.38 9.40
CA SER A 81 -12.81 4.69 10.04
C SER A 81 -11.84 3.51 9.98
N ASP A 82 -12.34 2.29 10.21
CA ASP A 82 -11.55 1.06 10.10
C ASP A 82 -11.07 0.82 8.66
N ALA A 83 -11.94 1.01 7.67
CA ALA A 83 -11.54 0.89 6.27
C ALA A 83 -10.43 1.88 5.90
N GLN A 84 -10.56 3.15 6.31
CA GLN A 84 -9.55 4.19 6.04
C GLN A 84 -8.19 3.83 6.68
N GLU A 85 -8.19 3.29 7.90
CA GLU A 85 -6.94 2.88 8.54
C GLU A 85 -6.29 1.69 7.83
N GLN A 86 -7.07 0.71 7.40
CA GLN A 86 -6.55 -0.42 6.60
C GLN A 86 -5.92 0.04 5.29
N MET A 87 -6.55 0.99 4.58
CA MET A 87 -5.98 1.58 3.37
C MET A 87 -4.66 2.30 3.65
N ARG A 88 -4.60 3.06 4.74
CA ARG A 88 -3.38 3.76 5.15
C ARG A 88 -2.23 2.77 5.41
N LEU A 89 -2.50 1.70 6.15
CA LEU A 89 -1.52 0.65 6.45
C LEU A 89 -1.02 -0.06 5.18
N GLN A 90 -1.92 -0.35 4.24
CA GLN A 90 -1.55 -0.96 2.97
C GLN A 90 -0.73 -0.02 2.07
N ALA A 91 -1.10 1.27 1.99
CA ALA A 91 -0.31 2.26 1.29
C ALA A 91 1.10 2.42 1.89
N GLU A 92 1.21 2.39 3.21
CA GLU A 92 2.49 2.42 3.93
C GLU A 92 3.33 1.17 3.64
N ALA A 93 2.73 -0.03 3.68
CA ALA A 93 3.41 -1.28 3.35
C ALA A 93 3.97 -1.28 1.92
N VAL A 94 3.22 -0.75 0.95
CA VAL A 94 3.65 -0.59 -0.44
C VAL A 94 4.85 0.36 -0.55
N ASN A 95 4.77 1.54 0.08
CA ASN A 95 5.84 2.52 0.07
C ASN A 95 7.12 1.98 0.70
N LEU A 96 7.00 1.28 1.85
CA LEU A 96 8.13 0.67 2.52
C LEU A 96 8.74 -0.46 1.67
N ARG A 97 7.93 -1.36 1.13
CA ARG A 97 8.41 -2.51 0.37
C ARG A 97 9.07 -2.09 -0.95
N MET A 98 8.40 -1.28 -1.75
CA MET A 98 8.96 -0.80 -3.02
C MET A 98 10.13 0.15 -2.81
N GLY A 99 10.05 1.04 -1.81
CA GLY A 99 11.16 1.94 -1.45
C GLY A 99 12.41 1.17 -1.02
N TRP A 100 12.23 0.09 -0.24
CA TRP A 100 13.33 -0.80 0.13
C TRP A 100 13.93 -1.50 -1.09
N MET A 101 13.11 -2.02 -2.02
CA MET A 101 13.62 -2.64 -3.24
C MET A 101 14.34 -1.66 -4.16
N LEU A 102 13.80 -0.44 -4.33
CA LEU A 102 14.43 0.61 -5.11
C LEU A 102 15.76 1.05 -4.51
N SER A 103 15.89 1.08 -3.18
CA SER A 103 17.16 1.39 -2.51
C SER A 103 18.25 0.33 -2.77
N ARG A 104 17.84 -0.89 -3.12
CA ARG A 104 18.71 -2.02 -3.48
C ARG A 104 18.85 -2.21 -4.99
N ALA A 105 18.22 -1.34 -5.79
CA ALA A 105 18.31 -1.44 -7.24
C ALA A 105 19.76 -1.29 -7.70
N ALA A 106 20.19 -2.24 -8.51
CA ALA A 106 21.54 -2.28 -9.00
C ALA A 106 21.68 -1.65 -10.38
N SER A 107 22.92 -1.47 -10.78
CA SER A 107 23.29 -1.00 -12.11
C SER A 107 24.36 -1.93 -12.68
N TYR A 108 24.34 -2.13 -13.99
CA TYR A 108 25.31 -2.98 -14.66
C TYR A 108 26.03 -2.23 -15.76
N ARG A 109 27.14 -2.81 -16.17
CA ARG A 109 27.89 -2.42 -17.35
C ARG A 109 28.29 -3.68 -18.11
N MET A 110 28.18 -3.63 -19.43
CA MET A 110 28.68 -4.70 -20.29
C MET A 110 29.81 -4.15 -21.16
N GLY A 111 31.06 -4.50 -20.85
CA GLY A 111 32.23 -4.01 -21.57
C GLY A 111 32.40 -2.49 -21.53
N SER A 112 32.66 -1.86 -22.67
CA SER A 112 32.83 -0.41 -22.83
C SER A 112 31.51 0.39 -22.87
N ASN A 113 30.36 -0.28 -22.73
CA ASN A 113 29.07 0.39 -22.77
C ASN A 113 28.87 1.31 -21.56
N ALA A 114 28.06 2.37 -21.76
CA ALA A 114 27.63 3.23 -20.68
C ALA A 114 26.92 2.41 -19.58
N ARG A 115 27.05 2.87 -18.32
CA ARG A 115 26.41 2.25 -17.17
C ARG A 115 24.90 2.28 -17.34
N GLN A 116 24.24 1.14 -17.13
CA GLN A 116 22.80 0.99 -17.24
C GLN A 116 22.18 0.74 -15.88
N LEU A 117 21.06 1.42 -15.61
CA LEU A 117 20.28 1.27 -14.40
C LEU A 117 19.32 0.09 -14.55
N GLY A 118 19.30 -0.82 -13.58
CA GLY A 118 18.41 -1.97 -13.53
C GLY A 118 17.01 -1.62 -13.04
N VAL A 119 16.42 -0.54 -13.55
CA VAL A 119 15.05 -0.13 -13.23
C VAL A 119 14.34 0.27 -14.52
N ALA A 120 13.17 -0.26 -14.78
CA ALA A 120 12.36 0.10 -15.94
C ALA A 120 10.87 0.16 -15.56
N VAL A 121 10.17 1.10 -16.17
CA VAL A 121 8.70 1.14 -16.16
C VAL A 121 8.22 0.75 -17.55
N CYS A 122 7.20 -0.09 -17.58
CA CYS A 122 6.65 -0.71 -18.77
C CYS A 122 5.14 -0.83 -18.62
N ASP A 123 4.46 -1.05 -19.74
CA ASP A 123 3.06 -1.44 -19.75
C ASP A 123 2.96 -2.96 -19.81
N GLN A 124 2.07 -3.53 -19.00
CA GLN A 124 1.80 -4.94 -18.98
C GLN A 124 1.04 -5.40 -20.24
N TYR A 125 0.22 -4.54 -20.84
CA TYR A 125 -0.62 -4.88 -21.98
C TYR A 125 -0.52 -3.94 -23.21
N ALA A 126 0.31 -2.89 -23.20
CA ALA A 126 0.38 -1.99 -24.35
C ALA A 126 1.08 -2.60 -25.59
N TRP A 127 0.54 -2.29 -26.77
CA TRP A 127 1.00 -2.86 -28.05
C TRP A 127 2.20 -2.13 -28.68
N SER A 128 2.55 -0.90 -28.30
CA SER A 128 3.69 -0.24 -28.97
C SER A 128 4.37 0.89 -28.19
N GLY A 129 5.69 0.78 -28.08
CA GLY A 129 6.66 1.89 -28.15
C GLY A 129 6.41 3.10 -27.23
N SER A 130 6.74 2.97 -25.94
CA SER A 130 6.86 4.14 -25.08
C SER A 130 8.19 4.89 -25.34
N ASN A 131 8.08 6.20 -25.60
CA ASN A 131 9.21 7.10 -25.87
C ASN A 131 10.18 7.19 -24.67
N ALA A 132 11.47 7.40 -24.97
CA ALA A 132 12.59 7.19 -24.03
C ALA A 132 12.74 8.21 -22.88
N ALA A 133 12.05 9.36 -22.89
CA ALA A 133 12.32 10.45 -21.94
C ALA A 133 11.43 10.44 -20.68
N SER A 134 10.21 9.88 -20.77
CA SER A 134 9.37 9.59 -19.60
C SER A 134 8.54 8.35 -19.90
N ARG A 135 8.84 7.26 -19.19
CA ARG A 135 8.09 6.01 -19.32
C ARG A 135 7.04 5.98 -18.23
N THR A 136 5.78 6.07 -18.61
CA THR A 136 4.63 5.77 -17.77
C THR A 136 4.15 4.35 -18.06
N GLY A 137 3.67 3.63 -17.06
CA GLY A 137 3.06 2.32 -17.25
C GLY A 137 2.59 1.68 -15.95
N ASP A 138 1.98 0.52 -16.02
CA ASP A 138 1.41 -0.21 -14.87
C ASP A 138 2.34 -1.29 -14.28
N MET A 139 3.51 -1.49 -14.89
CA MET A 139 4.52 -2.46 -14.47
C MET A 139 5.86 -1.79 -14.14
N LEU A 140 6.34 -1.97 -12.91
CA LEU A 140 7.67 -1.55 -12.45
C LEU A 140 8.58 -2.75 -12.33
N VAL A 141 9.69 -2.74 -13.07
CA VAL A 141 10.71 -3.79 -13.09
C VAL A 141 11.98 -3.28 -12.40
N ILE A 142 12.46 -4.02 -11.41
CA ILE A 142 13.64 -3.67 -10.61
C ILE A 142 14.59 -4.87 -10.57
N TRP A 143 15.86 -4.63 -10.84
CA TRP A 143 16.92 -5.59 -10.60
C TRP A 143 17.57 -5.32 -9.26
N SER A 144 17.20 -6.12 -8.26
CA SER A 144 17.62 -5.96 -6.86
C SER A 144 18.21 -7.22 -6.24
N GLY A 145 18.24 -8.35 -6.95
CA GLY A 145 18.61 -9.65 -6.38
C GLY A 145 17.41 -10.47 -5.88
N GLY A 146 16.28 -10.35 -6.57
CA GLY A 146 15.05 -11.09 -6.26
C GLY A 146 14.36 -10.61 -4.99
N ALA A 147 13.49 -11.46 -4.40
CA ALA A 147 12.64 -11.10 -3.25
C ALA A 147 13.43 -10.67 -1.99
N GLY A 148 14.67 -11.14 -1.84
CA GLY A 148 15.55 -10.82 -0.72
C GLY A 148 16.38 -9.56 -0.93
N GLY A 149 16.40 -9.00 -2.15
CA GLY A 149 17.22 -7.82 -2.46
C GLY A 149 18.73 -8.07 -2.31
N GLU A 150 19.19 -9.31 -2.51
CA GLU A 150 20.59 -9.70 -2.33
C GLU A 150 21.21 -9.98 -3.70
N LEU A 151 21.74 -8.93 -4.33
CA LEU A 151 22.34 -9.09 -5.65
C LEU A 151 23.71 -9.77 -5.56
N ALA A 152 23.90 -10.85 -6.31
CA ALA A 152 25.19 -11.49 -6.47
C ALA A 152 26.16 -10.52 -7.20
N GLY A 153 27.23 -10.10 -6.52
CA GLY A 153 28.17 -9.12 -7.05
C GLY A 153 27.94 -7.67 -6.60
N GLY A 154 26.97 -7.42 -5.70
CA GLY A 154 26.73 -6.10 -5.12
C GLY A 154 25.95 -5.14 -6.04
N THR A 155 25.84 -3.88 -5.66
CA THR A 155 24.99 -2.87 -6.35
C THR A 155 25.53 -2.43 -7.72
N PHE A 156 26.75 -2.83 -8.07
CA PHE A 156 27.37 -2.61 -9.35
C PHE A 156 28.03 -3.90 -9.83
N ALA A 157 27.40 -4.57 -10.80
CA ALA A 157 27.92 -5.82 -11.34
C ALA A 157 28.36 -5.63 -12.80
N ASP A 158 29.56 -6.12 -13.14
CA ASP A 158 30.06 -6.19 -14.52
C ASP A 158 29.48 -7.43 -15.25
N ARG A 159 28.16 -7.62 -15.18
CA ARG A 159 27.43 -8.70 -15.86
C ARG A 159 26.00 -8.29 -16.17
N LEU A 160 25.34 -9.06 -17.02
CA LEU A 160 23.91 -8.87 -17.29
C LEU A 160 23.04 -9.28 -16.09
N PRO A 161 21.90 -8.59 -15.88
CA PRO A 161 20.87 -9.04 -14.96
C PRO A 161 20.36 -10.42 -15.33
N GLN A 162 20.15 -11.27 -14.33
CA GLN A 162 19.44 -12.53 -14.50
C GLN A 162 17.98 -12.34 -14.13
N LEU A 163 17.07 -13.04 -14.82
CA LEU A 163 15.64 -12.95 -14.57
C LEU A 163 15.28 -13.31 -13.13
N GLY A 164 15.96 -14.29 -12.52
CA GLY A 164 15.73 -14.64 -11.11
C GLY A 164 16.17 -13.61 -10.08
N GLU A 165 16.90 -12.58 -10.51
CA GLU A 165 17.30 -11.46 -9.67
C GLU A 165 16.38 -10.24 -9.85
N ILE A 166 15.40 -10.35 -10.75
CA ILE A 166 14.45 -9.28 -11.05
C ILE A 166 13.21 -9.45 -10.18
N VAL A 167 12.73 -8.30 -9.70
CA VAL A 167 11.47 -8.14 -8.99
C VAL A 167 10.58 -7.25 -9.85
N VAL A 168 9.33 -7.66 -10.01
CA VAL A 168 8.34 -6.89 -10.76
C VAL A 168 7.18 -6.54 -9.85
N TYR A 169 6.75 -5.29 -9.90
CA TYR A 169 5.53 -4.81 -9.26
C TYR A 169 4.50 -4.51 -10.33
N THR A 170 3.34 -5.17 -10.23
CA THR A 170 2.19 -4.91 -11.11
C THR A 170 0.90 -5.36 -10.41
N TRP A 171 -0.24 -4.99 -10.95
CA TRP A 171 -1.53 -5.50 -10.50
C TRP A 171 -1.71 -6.97 -10.94
N ASP A 172 -2.50 -7.77 -10.21
CA ASP A 172 -2.62 -9.19 -10.50
C ASP A 172 -3.54 -9.44 -11.70
N THR A 173 -2.99 -10.09 -12.70
CA THR A 173 -3.62 -10.33 -14.00
C THR A 173 -3.94 -11.80 -14.21
N THR A 174 -3.69 -12.63 -13.21
CA THR A 174 -4.04 -14.05 -13.29
C THR A 174 -5.56 -14.20 -13.24
N PRO A 175 -6.18 -14.88 -14.21
CA PRO A 175 -7.50 -15.44 -13.98
C PRO A 175 -7.32 -16.54 -12.93
N GLU A 176 -7.78 -16.32 -11.70
CA GLU A 176 -7.98 -17.42 -10.76
C GLU A 176 -8.85 -18.48 -11.46
N PRO A 177 -8.53 -19.78 -11.37
CA PRO A 177 -9.51 -20.80 -11.72
C PRO A 177 -10.72 -20.60 -10.79
N VAL A 178 -11.86 -20.22 -11.37
CA VAL A 178 -13.13 -20.05 -10.65
C VAL A 178 -13.52 -21.41 -10.07
N ALA A 179 -13.17 -21.62 -8.82
CA ALA A 179 -13.72 -22.67 -7.97
C ALA A 179 -14.52 -22.03 -6.83
N GLU A 180 -15.38 -21.06 -7.15
CA GLU A 180 -16.53 -20.72 -6.31
C GLU A 180 -17.76 -20.65 -7.20
N VAL A 181 -18.48 -21.77 -7.20
CA VAL A 181 -19.89 -21.82 -7.57
C VAL A 181 -20.62 -21.04 -6.48
N ASP A 182 -20.82 -19.75 -6.69
CA ASP A 182 -21.96 -19.09 -6.07
C ASP A 182 -22.70 -18.22 -7.08
N SER A 183 -23.95 -18.60 -7.27
CA SER A 183 -24.79 -18.19 -8.36
C SER A 183 -25.49 -16.89 -7.97
N MET A 184 -24.81 -15.76 -8.13
CA MET A 184 -25.34 -14.44 -8.50
C MET A 184 -24.30 -13.35 -8.16
N SER A 185 -23.82 -12.65 -9.19
CA SER A 185 -22.99 -11.43 -9.16
C SER A 185 -21.47 -11.59 -8.95
N THR A 186 -20.70 -10.98 -9.88
CA THR A 186 -19.32 -10.43 -9.69
C THR A 186 -18.08 -11.34 -9.70
N THR A 187 -18.09 -12.49 -10.36
CA THR A 187 -16.92 -13.40 -10.49
C THR A 187 -15.98 -13.05 -11.67
N GLN A 188 -15.34 -11.87 -11.64
CA GLN A 188 -14.17 -11.58 -12.51
C GLN A 188 -13.23 -10.46 -12.01
N LEU A 189 -13.47 -9.89 -10.82
CA LEU A 189 -12.85 -8.63 -10.36
C LEU A 189 -11.78 -8.80 -9.26
N SER A 190 -11.47 -10.04 -8.83
CA SER A 190 -10.65 -10.28 -7.63
C SER A 190 -9.16 -9.97 -7.83
N GLY A 191 -8.57 -10.36 -8.97
CA GLY A 191 -7.15 -10.14 -9.26
C GLY A 191 -6.78 -8.66 -9.44
N ALA A 192 -7.61 -7.89 -10.16
CA ALA A 192 -7.31 -6.49 -10.48
C ALA A 192 -7.17 -5.57 -9.25
N ARG A 193 -7.74 -5.98 -8.11
CA ARG A 193 -7.62 -5.26 -6.82
C ARG A 193 -6.32 -5.56 -6.09
N ARG A 194 -5.55 -6.54 -6.55
CA ARG A 194 -4.34 -6.98 -5.87
C ARG A 194 -3.10 -6.33 -6.51
N LEU A 195 -2.24 -5.75 -5.69
CA LEU A 195 -0.87 -5.41 -6.09
C LEU A 195 0.04 -6.58 -5.72
N VAL A 196 0.75 -7.10 -6.70
CA VAL A 196 1.64 -8.26 -6.53
C VAL A 196 3.09 -7.91 -6.80
N GLU A 197 3.95 -8.46 -5.97
CA GLU A 197 5.37 -8.62 -6.23
C GLU A 197 5.59 -9.95 -6.96
N ILE A 198 6.24 -9.92 -8.12
CA ILE A 198 6.52 -11.09 -8.95
C ILE A 198 8.03 -11.28 -9.00
N THR A 199 8.47 -12.51 -8.71
CA THR A 199 9.88 -12.91 -8.71
C THR A 199 10.05 -14.24 -9.44
N PHE A 200 11.26 -14.54 -9.90
CA PHE A 200 11.51 -15.69 -10.79
C PHE A 200 12.63 -16.60 -10.24
N PRO A 201 12.49 -17.21 -9.06
CA PRO A 201 13.61 -17.82 -8.33
C PRO A 201 14.37 -18.93 -9.09
N GLY A 202 13.72 -19.61 -10.04
CA GLY A 202 14.35 -20.63 -10.89
C GLY A 202 15.00 -20.11 -12.18
N ALA A 203 14.77 -18.85 -12.53
CA ALA A 203 15.12 -18.31 -13.84
C ALA A 203 16.59 -17.86 -13.89
N THR A 204 17.36 -18.45 -14.81
CA THR A 204 18.79 -18.11 -15.01
C THR A 204 19.06 -17.30 -16.28
N GLN A 205 18.03 -17.08 -17.11
CA GLN A 205 18.14 -16.30 -18.34
C GLN A 205 18.59 -14.87 -18.05
N THR A 206 19.46 -14.33 -18.90
CA THR A 206 19.89 -12.94 -18.82
C THR A 206 18.91 -11.99 -19.52
N VAL A 207 18.63 -10.84 -18.90
CA VAL A 207 17.64 -9.87 -19.36
C VAL A 207 18.26 -8.47 -19.43
N PRO A 208 18.68 -8.01 -20.62
CA PRO A 208 19.22 -6.66 -20.81
C PRO A 208 18.09 -5.61 -20.90
N PHE A 209 18.14 -4.59 -20.02
CA PHE A 209 17.14 -3.51 -19.89
C PHE A 209 17.10 -2.54 -21.08
N ASN A 210 18.13 -2.52 -21.92
CA ASN A 210 18.27 -1.59 -23.06
C ASN A 210 17.90 -2.21 -24.41
N THR A 211 17.39 -3.44 -24.44
CA THR A 211 17.02 -4.12 -25.68
C THR A 211 15.58 -3.84 -26.08
N ALA A 212 15.30 -3.82 -27.38
CA ALA A 212 13.93 -3.67 -27.90
C ALA A 212 12.99 -4.79 -27.40
N ASN A 213 13.54 -5.97 -27.10
CA ASN A 213 12.79 -7.14 -26.63
C ASN A 213 12.59 -7.19 -25.11
N PHE A 214 13.11 -6.21 -24.34
CA PHE A 214 12.96 -6.22 -22.89
C PHE A 214 11.50 -6.30 -22.44
N VAL A 215 10.64 -5.42 -22.97
CA VAL A 215 9.21 -5.36 -22.61
C VAL A 215 8.45 -6.64 -22.96
N PRO A 216 8.54 -7.20 -24.19
CA PRO A 216 7.89 -8.48 -24.48
C PRO A 216 8.45 -9.64 -23.63
N THR A 217 9.76 -9.71 -23.38
CA THR A 217 10.34 -10.74 -22.50
C THR A 217 9.79 -10.65 -21.07
N MET A 218 9.68 -9.45 -20.49
CA MET A 218 9.12 -9.29 -19.14
C MET A 218 7.63 -9.67 -19.07
N ARG A 219 6.85 -9.35 -20.11
CA ARG A 219 5.44 -9.74 -20.19
C ARG A 219 5.28 -11.25 -20.24
N GLU A 220 6.05 -11.92 -21.10
CA GLU A 220 6.05 -13.38 -21.18
C GLU A 220 6.49 -14.02 -19.85
N ALA A 221 7.55 -13.49 -19.24
CA ALA A 221 8.07 -13.97 -17.96
C ALA A 221 6.99 -13.93 -16.86
N ILE A 222 6.20 -12.85 -16.76
CA ILE A 222 5.12 -12.75 -15.75
C ILE A 222 4.13 -13.90 -15.87
N PHE A 223 3.75 -14.31 -17.08
CA PHE A 223 2.80 -15.41 -17.29
C PHE A 223 3.45 -16.80 -17.25
N SER A 224 4.78 -16.88 -17.08
CA SER A 224 5.50 -18.16 -16.99
C SER A 224 5.21 -18.90 -15.68
N SER A 225 5.44 -20.22 -15.70
CA SER A 225 5.37 -21.07 -14.50
C SER A 225 6.48 -20.80 -13.49
N GLU A 226 7.53 -20.06 -13.86
CA GLU A 226 8.62 -19.69 -12.97
C GLU A 226 8.29 -18.45 -12.11
N ALA A 227 7.20 -17.74 -12.46
CA ALA A 227 6.74 -16.55 -11.77
C ALA A 227 6.10 -16.87 -10.40
N ARG A 228 6.80 -16.51 -9.33
CA ARG A 228 6.27 -16.52 -7.96
C ARG A 228 5.68 -15.16 -7.62
N ARG A 229 4.37 -15.13 -7.36
CA ARG A 229 3.61 -13.94 -6.97
C ARG A 229 3.48 -13.86 -5.45
N THR A 230 3.64 -12.67 -4.90
CA THR A 230 3.41 -12.36 -3.49
C THR A 230 2.53 -11.13 -3.43
N GLN A 231 1.33 -11.27 -2.87
CA GLN A 231 0.41 -10.16 -2.70
C GLN A 231 0.95 -9.18 -1.66
N ILE A 232 0.95 -7.89 -1.99
CA ILE A 232 1.29 -6.79 -1.09
C ILE A 232 0.03 -6.12 -0.58
N VAL A 233 -0.93 -5.90 -1.49
CA VAL A 233 -2.21 -5.24 -1.22
C VAL A 233 -3.33 -5.95 -1.97
N ASP A 234 -4.55 -5.91 -1.45
CA ASP A 234 -5.81 -6.40 -2.02
C ASP A 234 -6.90 -5.33 -2.22
N ARG A 235 -6.60 -4.06 -1.95
CA ARG A 235 -7.55 -2.94 -2.06
C ARG A 235 -7.18 -1.93 -3.14
N LEU A 236 -6.45 -2.33 -4.16
CA LEU A 236 -6.22 -1.45 -5.31
C LEU A 236 -7.59 -1.14 -5.97
N GLY A 237 -7.81 0.13 -6.28
CA GLY A 237 -8.96 0.57 -7.05
C GLY A 237 -8.94 -0.07 -8.43
N ILE A 238 -10.10 -0.08 -9.10
CA ILE A 238 -10.23 -0.68 -10.43
C ILE A 238 -10.43 0.43 -11.45
N LEU A 239 -9.62 0.40 -12.51
CA LEU A 239 -9.84 1.19 -13.73
C LEU A 239 -10.55 0.31 -14.75
N SER A 240 -11.65 0.80 -15.32
CA SER A 240 -12.28 0.16 -16.47
C SER A 240 -11.61 0.70 -17.74
N ALA A 241 -11.04 -0.19 -18.55
CA ALA A 241 -10.50 0.16 -19.85
C ALA A 241 -11.65 0.30 -20.84
N ALA A 242 -11.66 1.40 -21.62
CA ALA A 242 -12.60 1.57 -22.71
C ALA A 242 -12.42 0.42 -23.71
N THR A 243 -13.53 -0.25 -24.05
CA THR A 243 -13.55 -1.39 -24.96
C THR A 243 -13.00 -0.97 -26.32
N GLY A 244 -11.80 -1.40 -26.70
CA GLY A 244 -11.26 -1.24 -28.07
C GLY A 244 -9.86 -0.63 -28.22
N SER A 245 -9.19 -0.18 -27.16
CA SER A 245 -7.85 0.44 -27.30
C SER A 245 -6.68 -0.56 -27.36
N GLU A 246 -6.83 -1.77 -26.79
CA GLU A 246 -5.75 -2.78 -26.74
C GLU A 246 -6.30 -4.20 -26.90
N PRO A 247 -6.10 -4.85 -28.06
CA PRO A 247 -6.52 -6.24 -28.28
C PRO A 247 -5.84 -7.17 -27.28
N GLY A 248 -6.63 -7.93 -26.51
CA GLY A 248 -6.12 -8.91 -25.53
C GLY A 248 -5.86 -8.38 -24.12
N ALA A 249 -6.02 -7.07 -23.89
CA ALA A 249 -5.98 -6.53 -22.54
C ALA A 249 -7.33 -6.75 -21.82
N PRO A 250 -7.33 -6.99 -20.50
CA PRO A 250 -8.57 -7.15 -19.75
C PRO A 250 -9.33 -5.83 -19.64
N SER A 251 -10.66 -5.93 -19.56
CA SER A 251 -11.60 -4.81 -19.45
C SER A 251 -11.48 -4.03 -18.13
N THR A 252 -10.82 -4.63 -17.14
CA THR A 252 -10.54 -4.04 -15.83
C THR A 252 -9.08 -4.21 -15.46
N ARG A 253 -8.47 -3.16 -14.92
CA ARG A 253 -7.08 -3.13 -14.46
C ARG A 253 -6.98 -2.55 -13.06
N GLY A 254 -5.91 -2.87 -12.37
CA GLY A 254 -5.56 -2.18 -11.14
C GLY A 254 -5.27 -0.70 -11.36
N ALA A 255 -5.74 0.16 -10.47
CA ALA A 255 -5.51 1.59 -10.49
C ALA A 255 -4.11 1.94 -9.98
N ILE A 256 -3.09 1.56 -10.76
CA ILE A 256 -1.68 1.80 -10.50
C ILE A 256 -1.01 2.42 -11.72
N CYS A 257 -0.15 3.39 -11.49
CA CYS A 257 0.68 4.01 -12.51
C CYS A 257 2.06 4.25 -11.93
N PHE A 258 3.08 3.78 -12.63
CA PHE A 258 4.47 4.09 -12.40
C PHE A 258 4.95 5.06 -13.48
N GLN A 259 5.92 5.89 -13.11
CA GLN A 259 6.58 6.79 -14.03
C GLN A 259 8.06 6.85 -13.71
N THR A 260 8.90 6.80 -14.75
CA THR A 260 10.31 7.18 -14.63
C THR A 260 10.60 8.50 -15.32
N ARG A 261 11.54 9.23 -14.73
CA ARG A 261 12.18 10.39 -15.34
C ARG A 261 13.69 10.22 -15.28
N ASP A 262 14.31 10.28 -16.45
CA ASP A 262 15.74 10.08 -16.61
C ASP A 262 16.46 11.42 -16.76
N THR A 263 17.61 11.53 -16.09
CA THR A 263 18.57 12.62 -16.34
C THR A 263 19.21 12.50 -17.72
N PRO A 264 19.89 13.56 -18.20
CA PRO A 264 20.36 13.62 -19.57
C PRO A 264 21.33 12.49 -19.89
N THR A 265 21.15 11.89 -21.06
CA THR A 265 21.99 10.82 -21.57
C THR A 265 23.42 11.30 -21.86
N ASP A 266 24.35 10.36 -22.00
CA ASP A 266 25.73 10.68 -22.38
C ASP A 266 25.82 11.46 -23.71
N LEU A 267 24.95 11.13 -24.66
CA LEU A 267 24.89 11.80 -25.96
C LEU A 267 24.40 13.25 -25.82
N GLU A 268 23.37 13.49 -25.02
CA GLU A 268 22.84 14.84 -24.77
C GLU A 268 23.85 15.71 -24.03
N VAL A 269 24.57 15.13 -23.05
CA VAL A 269 25.62 15.83 -22.32
C VAL A 269 26.82 16.13 -23.23
N ALA A 270 27.22 15.20 -24.09
CA ALA A 270 28.33 15.38 -25.02
C ALA A 270 28.03 16.38 -26.15
N ALA A 271 26.75 16.54 -26.52
CA ALA A 271 26.31 17.46 -27.57
C ALA A 271 26.33 18.94 -27.13
N VAL A 272 26.52 19.23 -25.84
CA VAL A 272 26.34 20.57 -25.28
C VAL A 272 27.58 21.04 -24.50
N VAL A 273 27.97 22.30 -24.68
CA VAL A 273 29.12 22.89 -23.99
C VAL A 273 28.79 23.16 -22.51
N PRO A 274 29.57 22.64 -21.54
CA PRO A 274 29.35 22.90 -20.12
C PRO A 274 29.30 24.39 -19.79
N GLY A 275 28.29 24.81 -19.00
CA GLY A 275 28.09 26.19 -18.57
C GLY A 275 27.29 27.07 -19.54
N SER A 276 27.00 26.60 -20.76
CA SER A 276 26.09 27.27 -21.70
C SER A 276 24.62 27.25 -21.22
N ASP A 277 23.76 28.05 -21.85
CA ASP A 277 22.32 28.00 -21.55
C ASP A 277 21.70 26.67 -21.99
N ALA A 278 22.18 26.09 -23.10
CA ALA A 278 21.80 24.75 -23.51
C ALA A 278 22.19 23.70 -22.44
N TRP A 279 23.33 23.87 -21.75
CA TRP A 279 23.75 22.97 -20.68
C TRP A 279 22.80 23.05 -19.50
N LYS A 280 22.43 24.26 -19.08
CA LYS A 280 21.45 24.48 -18.01
C LYS A 280 20.05 23.99 -18.38
N GLY A 281 19.73 23.98 -19.68
CA GLY A 281 18.47 23.51 -20.25
C GLY A 281 18.33 21.99 -20.36
N LEU A 282 19.39 21.21 -20.12
CA LEU A 282 19.30 19.76 -20.05
C LEU A 282 18.42 19.32 -18.86
N ASN A 283 17.81 18.14 -18.94
CA ASN A 283 16.90 17.57 -17.94
C ASN A 283 17.61 17.12 -16.64
N TRP A 284 18.39 18.00 -16.00
CA TRP A 284 19.03 17.73 -14.72
C TRP A 284 17.98 17.50 -13.63
N LEU A 285 18.18 16.48 -12.80
CA LEU A 285 17.25 16.19 -11.72
C LEU A 285 17.26 17.37 -10.73
N GLY A 286 16.07 17.91 -10.43
CA GLY A 286 15.92 19.08 -9.56
C GLY A 286 16.53 20.38 -10.12
N GLY A 287 16.94 20.40 -11.40
CA GLY A 287 17.63 21.56 -11.99
C GLY A 287 19.07 21.77 -11.47
N PHE A 288 19.61 20.83 -10.70
CA PHE A 288 20.93 20.96 -10.10
C PHE A 288 22.04 20.62 -11.10
N CYS A 289 22.59 21.65 -11.73
CA CYS A 289 23.83 21.58 -12.50
C CYS A 289 24.78 22.72 -12.12
N SER A 290 26.07 22.43 -12.14
CA SER A 290 27.14 23.42 -12.13
C SER A 290 27.57 23.71 -13.57
N GLY A 291 28.45 24.69 -13.77
CA GLY A 291 29.01 24.98 -15.09
C GLY A 291 29.90 23.86 -15.67
N ARG A 292 30.18 22.78 -14.92
CA ARG A 292 31.08 21.68 -15.33
C ARG A 292 30.57 20.28 -15.00
N SER A 293 29.50 20.16 -14.23
CA SER A 293 28.96 18.88 -13.77
C SER A 293 27.47 18.99 -13.51
N GLY A 294 26.75 17.88 -13.58
CA GLY A 294 25.34 17.84 -13.22
C GLY A 294 25.00 16.48 -12.62
N GLN A 295 24.00 16.45 -11.74
CA GLN A 295 23.61 15.21 -11.09
C GLN A 295 22.88 14.32 -12.10
N ARG A 296 23.36 13.08 -12.25
CA ARG A 296 22.66 12.03 -12.98
C ARG A 296 21.95 11.09 -12.01
N ALA A 297 20.67 10.93 -12.23
CA ALA A 297 19.77 10.11 -11.46
C ALA A 297 18.59 9.65 -12.33
N ARG A 298 17.90 8.62 -11.86
CA ARG A 298 16.60 8.19 -12.37
C ARG A 298 15.60 8.36 -11.24
N GLN A 299 14.58 9.16 -11.45
CA GLN A 299 13.48 9.29 -10.52
C GLN A 299 12.40 8.27 -10.88
N VAL A 300 11.90 7.56 -9.89
CA VAL A 300 10.72 6.70 -10.01
C VAL A 300 9.63 7.31 -9.15
N SER A 301 8.45 7.48 -9.71
CA SER A 301 7.24 7.88 -8.99
C SER A 301 6.13 6.88 -9.27
N TRP A 302 5.26 6.67 -8.28
CA TRP A 302 4.08 5.83 -8.43
C TRP A 302 2.86 6.53 -7.88
N GLN A 303 1.72 6.22 -8.48
CA GLN A 303 0.41 6.68 -8.07
C GLN A 303 -0.50 5.47 -8.01
N MET A 304 -1.26 5.36 -6.92
CA MET A 304 -2.20 4.26 -6.69
C MET A 304 -3.49 4.81 -6.12
N VAL A 305 -4.61 4.27 -6.55
CA VAL A 305 -5.91 4.52 -5.93
C VAL A 305 -6.26 3.30 -5.09
N PHE A 306 -6.68 3.50 -3.85
CA PHE A 306 -7.17 2.42 -3.00
C PHE A 306 -8.70 2.48 -2.88
N ASP A 307 -9.34 1.32 -2.87
CA ASP A 307 -10.78 1.20 -2.67
C ASP A 307 -11.12 1.29 -1.17
N SER A 308 -11.54 2.50 -0.79
CA SER A 308 -12.87 2.76 -0.26
C SER A 308 -13.56 1.65 0.55
N GLN A 309 -14.13 0.73 -0.21
CA GLN A 309 -15.09 -0.21 0.30
C GLN A 309 -14.35 -1.43 0.83
N GLY A 310 -14.48 -1.64 2.15
CA GLY A 310 -14.26 -2.94 2.79
C GLY A 310 -14.70 -4.06 1.87
N ALA A 311 -13.90 -5.13 1.75
CA ALA A 311 -14.33 -6.38 1.15
C ALA A 311 -15.78 -6.62 1.60
N ARG A 312 -16.74 -6.42 0.69
CA ARG A 312 -18.15 -6.51 1.04
C ARG A 312 -18.33 -7.94 1.53
N GLN A 313 -18.73 -8.01 2.79
CA GLN A 313 -19.02 -9.21 3.55
C GLN A 313 -19.66 -10.27 2.67
N GLY A 314 -18.98 -11.41 2.53
CA GLY A 314 -19.68 -12.69 2.51
C GLY A 314 -20.42 -12.79 3.84
N ARG A 315 -21.75 -12.70 3.76
CA ARG A 315 -22.68 -13.11 4.80
C ARG A 315 -23.56 -14.18 4.22
#